data_AF-A0A968FYV6-F1
#
_entry.id   AF-A0A968FYV6-F1
#
_cell.length_a   1.000
_cell.length_b   1.000
_cell.length_c   1.000
_cell.angle_alpha   90.00
_cell.angle_beta   90.00
_cell.angle_gamma   90.00
#
_symmetry.space_group_name_H-M   'P 1'
#
loop_
_entity.id
_entity.type
_entity.pdbx_description
1 polymer ?
#
loop_
_entity_poly.entity_id
_entity_poly.type
_entity_poly.pdbx_seq_one_letter_code
_entity_poly.pdbx_strand_id
1 'polypeptide(L)'
;PNVKHLTFLDLSANQITDAGAIAIARAKNLSNLKRLDLYNNKIGPKGAKALLNSPVLVNLEHLDIVKNEIDVDTANRLSEAKVLPKLKALFIH
;
A
#
# COMPACT_ATOMS: atom_id res chain seq x y z
N PRO A 1 -5.57 -16.43 -12.35
CA PRO A 1 -4.13 -16.08 -12.17
C PRO A 1 -3.60 -16.54 -10.81
N ASN A 2 -2.71 -17.54 -10.79
CA ASN A 2 -2.07 -18.04 -9.56
C ASN A 2 -0.83 -17.17 -9.24
N VAL A 3 -1.05 -16.04 -8.58
CA VAL A 3 0.02 -15.10 -8.18
C VAL A 3 0.55 -15.37 -6.77
N LYS A 4 0.37 -16.60 -6.24
CA LYS A 4 0.84 -16.97 -4.90
C LYS A 4 2.35 -16.82 -4.72
N HIS A 5 3.13 -16.71 -5.79
CA HIS A 5 4.57 -16.49 -5.74
C HIS A 5 4.98 -15.04 -6.01
N LEU A 6 4.01 -14.13 -6.21
CA LEU A 6 4.31 -12.72 -6.47
C LEU A 6 4.84 -12.07 -5.19
N THR A 7 6.09 -11.62 -5.26
CA THR A 7 6.79 -10.94 -4.17
C THR A 7 6.97 -9.46 -4.42
N PHE A 8 6.88 -9.03 -5.69
CA PHE A 8 7.00 -7.65 -6.12
C PHE A 8 5.86 -7.32 -7.07
N LEU A 9 5.20 -6.17 -6.85
CA LEU A 9 4.14 -5.66 -7.69
C LEU A 9 4.32 -4.15 -7.84
N ASP A 10 4.52 -3.72 -9.08
CA ASP A 10 4.57 -2.31 -9.44
C ASP A 10 3.27 -1.94 -10.18
N LEU A 11 2.58 -0.96 -9.64
CA LEU A 11 1.36 -0.36 -10.17
C LEU A 11 1.49 1.17 -10.21
N SER A 12 2.72 1.67 -10.29
CA SER A 12 3.02 3.10 -10.33
C SER A 12 2.45 3.76 -11.60
N ALA A 13 2.16 5.06 -11.51
CA ALA A 13 1.68 5.89 -12.62
C ALA A 13 0.38 5.38 -13.28
N ASN A 14 -0.55 4.88 -12.46
CA ASN A 14 -1.90 4.51 -12.88
C ASN A 14 -2.93 5.49 -12.30
N GLN A 15 -4.21 5.12 -12.34
CA GLN A 15 -5.32 5.89 -11.78
C GLN A 15 -5.97 5.17 -10.60
N ILE A 16 -5.15 4.51 -9.76
CA ILE A 16 -5.64 3.77 -8.60
C ILE A 16 -6.16 4.78 -7.57
N THR A 17 -7.44 4.68 -7.23
CA THR A 17 -8.09 5.50 -6.21
C THR A 17 -8.12 4.79 -4.86
N ASP A 18 -8.70 5.42 -3.84
CA ASP A 18 -9.03 4.77 -2.57
C ASP A 18 -9.72 3.41 -2.74
N ALA A 19 -10.68 3.30 -3.66
CA ALA A 19 -11.39 2.05 -3.90
C ALA A 19 -10.45 0.94 -4.41
N GLY A 20 -9.51 1.29 -5.30
CA GLY A 20 -8.52 0.36 -5.81
C GLY A 20 -7.51 -0.06 -4.74
N ALA A 21 -7.02 0.88 -3.94
CA ALA A 21 -6.14 0.60 -2.81
C ALA A 21 -6.80 -0.33 -1.77
N ILE A 22 -8.08 -0.12 -1.47
CA ILE A 22 -8.88 -0.99 -0.59
C ILE A 22 -9.02 -2.39 -1.19
N ALA A 23 -9.23 -2.50 -2.50
CA ALA A 23 -9.30 -3.79 -3.17
C ALA A 23 -7.96 -4.53 -3.08
N ILE A 24 -6.84 -3.85 -3.33
CA ILE A 24 -5.48 -4.39 -3.18
C ILE A 24 -5.25 -4.86 -1.74
N ALA A 25 -5.59 -4.05 -0.75
CA ALA A 25 -5.47 -4.38 0.67
C ALA A 25 -6.28 -5.62 1.11
N ARG A 26 -7.25 -6.08 0.30
CA ARG A 26 -8.10 -7.24 0.59
C ARG A 26 -7.85 -8.42 -0.36
N ALA A 27 -6.96 -8.28 -1.33
CA ALA A 27 -6.70 -9.27 -2.37
C ALA A 27 -5.90 -10.46 -1.80
N LYS A 28 -6.60 -11.51 -1.34
CA LYS A 28 -6.05 -12.69 -0.62
C LYS A 28 -4.84 -13.36 -1.30
N ASN A 29 -4.68 -13.20 -2.60
CA ASN A 29 -3.59 -13.73 -3.40
C ASN A 29 -2.27 -12.94 -3.27
N LEU A 30 -2.26 -11.78 -2.61
CA LEU A 30 -1.08 -10.93 -2.39
C LEU A 30 -0.42 -11.15 -1.01
N SER A 31 -0.77 -12.23 -0.29
CA SER A 31 -0.24 -12.47 1.05
C SER A 31 1.28 -12.71 1.11
N ASN A 32 1.91 -13.06 -0.01
CA ASN A 32 3.35 -13.26 -0.13
C ASN A 32 4.09 -12.03 -0.69
N LEU A 33 3.37 -10.93 -0.95
CA LEU A 33 3.94 -9.72 -1.48
C LEU A 33 4.87 -9.06 -0.46
N LYS A 34 6.09 -8.75 -0.89
CA LYS A 34 7.14 -8.09 -0.08
C LYS A 34 7.31 -6.63 -0.46
N ARG A 35 7.01 -6.26 -1.70
CA ARG A 35 7.10 -4.88 -2.17
C ARG A 35 5.91 -4.53 -3.05
N LEU A 36 5.33 -3.37 -2.77
CA LEU A 36 4.20 -2.80 -3.50
C LEU A 36 4.53 -1.34 -3.82
N ASP A 37 4.65 -1.06 -5.12
CA ASP A 37 4.90 0.29 -5.61
C ASP A 37 3.60 0.84 -6.22
N LEU A 38 3.11 1.94 -5.64
CA LEU A 38 1.88 2.64 -5.99
C LEU A 38 2.14 4.14 -6.19
N TYR A 39 3.39 4.49 -6.48
CA TYR A 39 3.83 5.84 -6.77
C TYR A 39 2.96 6.49 -7.85
N ASN A 40 2.64 7.78 -7.72
CA ASN A 40 1.94 8.56 -8.74
C ASN A 40 0.57 7.96 -9.13
N ASN A 41 -0.32 7.80 -8.14
CA ASN A 41 -1.70 7.37 -8.31
C ASN A 41 -2.66 8.41 -7.68
N LYS A 42 -3.92 8.05 -7.45
CA LYS A 42 -4.97 8.90 -6.86
C LYS A 42 -5.46 8.38 -5.51
N ILE A 43 -4.56 7.78 -4.74
CA ILE A 43 -4.90 7.18 -3.44
C ILE A 43 -5.02 8.31 -2.42
N GLY A 44 -6.14 8.37 -1.71
CA GLY A 44 -6.37 9.32 -0.63
C GLY A 44 -6.11 8.70 0.75
N PRO A 45 -6.48 9.45 1.82
CA PRO A 45 -6.32 9.00 3.20
C PRO A 45 -6.95 7.63 3.51
N LYS A 46 -8.11 7.32 2.92
CA LYS A 46 -8.82 6.07 3.22
C LYS A 46 -8.11 4.86 2.63
N GLY A 47 -7.63 4.96 1.38
CA GLY A 47 -6.88 3.93 0.70
C GLY A 47 -5.52 3.69 1.34
N ALA A 48 -4.79 4.76 1.68
CA ALA A 48 -3.52 4.66 2.40
C ALA A 48 -3.67 3.94 3.74
N LYS A 49 -4.68 4.33 4.53
CA LYS A 49 -5.01 3.66 5.80
C LYS A 49 -5.37 2.19 5.57
N ALA A 50 -6.11 1.86 4.51
CA ALA A 50 -6.48 0.48 4.21
C ALA A 50 -5.28 -0.39 3.83
N LEU A 51 -4.33 0.13 3.04
CA LEU A 51 -3.10 -0.56 2.70
C LEU A 51 -2.26 -0.87 3.95
N LEU A 52 -2.09 0.12 4.82
CA LEU A 52 -1.34 -0.04 6.07
C LEU A 52 -2.06 -0.99 7.05
N ASN A 53 -3.38 -0.98 7.13
CA ASN A 53 -4.13 -1.88 8.00
C ASN A 53 -4.55 -3.18 7.31
N SER A 54 -3.91 -3.56 6.20
CA SER A 54 -4.31 -4.73 5.44
C SER A 54 -4.09 -6.02 6.24
N PRO A 55 -5.12 -6.87 6.41
CA PRO A 55 -4.95 -8.19 7.01
C PRO A 55 -4.31 -9.19 6.05
N VAL A 56 -4.06 -8.80 4.79
CA VAL A 56 -3.50 -9.67 3.75
C VAL A 56 -2.04 -9.36 3.51
N LEU A 57 -1.63 -8.09 3.47
CA LEU A 57 -0.26 -7.64 3.18
C LEU A 57 0.70 -7.84 4.37
N VAL A 58 0.51 -8.91 5.15
CA VAL A 58 1.26 -9.22 6.38
C VAL A 58 2.75 -9.48 6.16
N ASN A 59 3.15 -9.79 4.93
CA ASN A 59 4.55 -9.99 4.54
C ASN A 59 5.16 -8.78 3.82
N LEU A 60 4.43 -7.67 3.70
CA LEU A 60 4.92 -6.50 2.99
C LEU A 60 6.04 -5.83 3.79
N GLU A 61 7.17 -5.61 3.11
CA GLU A 61 8.38 -5.01 3.66
C GLU A 61 8.58 -3.57 3.14
N HIS A 62 8.11 -3.29 1.92
CA HIS A 62 8.26 -1.99 1.25
C HIS A 62 6.93 -1.55 0.65
N LEU A 63 6.50 -0.33 0.98
CA LEU A 63 5.33 0.32 0.40
C LEU A 63 5.71 1.71 -0.07
N ASP A 64 5.53 1.98 -1.36
CA ASP A 64 5.64 3.32 -1.93
C ASP A 64 4.27 3.81 -2.37
N ILE A 65 3.79 4.89 -1.74
CA ILE A 65 2.57 5.61 -2.09
C ILE A 65 2.85 7.11 -2.24
N VAL A 66 4.09 7.48 -2.57
CA VAL A 66 4.48 8.88 -2.87
C VAL A 66 3.70 9.40 -4.07
N LYS A 67 3.48 10.73 -4.11
CA LYS A 67 2.75 11.41 -5.19
C LYS A 67 1.33 10.84 -5.37
N ASN A 68 0.62 10.71 -4.25
CA ASN A 68 -0.80 10.37 -4.20
C ASN A 68 -1.58 11.54 -3.54
N GLU A 69 -2.90 11.41 -3.40
CA GLU A 69 -3.80 12.44 -2.87
C GLU A 69 -3.91 12.39 -1.33
N ILE A 70 -2.79 12.17 -0.64
CA ILE A 70 -2.70 12.06 0.82
C ILE A 70 -2.17 13.39 1.37
N ASP A 71 -2.95 14.05 2.23
CA ASP A 71 -2.50 15.27 2.90
C ASP A 71 -1.35 15.00 3.89
N VAL A 72 -0.52 16.02 4.13
CA VAL A 72 0.69 15.92 4.95
C VAL A 72 0.37 15.47 6.38
N ASP A 73 -0.72 15.96 6.97
CA ASP A 73 -1.12 15.59 8.33
C ASP A 73 -1.49 14.11 8.43
N THR A 74 -2.25 13.61 7.47
CA THR A 74 -2.57 12.19 7.35
C THR A 74 -1.31 11.36 7.13
N ALA A 75 -0.41 11.79 6.24
CA ALA A 75 0.82 11.08 5.96
C ALA A 75 1.71 10.93 7.20
N ASN A 76 1.87 12.01 7.99
CA ASN A 76 2.61 12.00 9.24
C ASN A 76 2.01 10.99 10.24
N ARG A 77 0.70 11.05 10.45
CA ARG A 77 -0.01 10.14 11.36
C ARG A 77 0.10 8.68 10.93
N LEU A 78 0.03 8.40 9.63
CA LEU A 78 0.14 7.04 9.10
C LEU A 78 1.57 6.49 9.20
N SER A 79 2.58 7.34 9.01
CA SER A 79 3.99 7.00 9.21
C SER A 79 4.30 6.58 10.64
N GLU A 80 3.70 7.26 11.62
CA GLU A 80 3.84 6.92 13.04
C GLU A 80 3.07 5.65 13.42
N ALA A 81 1.91 5.42 12.80
CA ALA A 81 1.03 4.31 13.16
C ALA A 81 1.57 2.92 12.78
N LYS A 82 2.52 2.81 11.83
CA LYS A 82 3.19 1.57 11.34
C LYS A 82 2.56 0.24 11.80
N VAL A 83 1.45 -0.11 11.16
CA VAL A 83 0.57 -1.24 11.53
C VAL A 83 0.89 -2.56 10.81
N LEU A 84 1.67 -2.53 9.72
CA LEU A 84 2.09 -3.75 9.02
C LEU A 84 3.31 -4.37 9.73
N PRO A 85 3.23 -5.64 10.17
CA PRO A 85 4.20 -6.22 11.12
C PRO A 85 5.62 -6.40 10.55
N LYS A 86 5.78 -6.42 9.22
CA LYS A 86 7.08 -6.59 8.54
C LYS A 86 7.52 -5.36 7.75
N LEU A 87 6.79 -4.25 7.83
CA LEU A 87 7.07 -3.07 7.02
C LEU A 87 8.35 -2.37 7.50
N LYS A 88 9.36 -2.37 6.65
CA LYS A 88 10.67 -1.76 6.90
C LYS A 88 10.74 -0.36 6.32
N ALA A 89 10.22 -0.19 5.11
CA ALA A 89 10.22 1.07 4.39
C ALA A 89 8.79 1.49 4.00
N LEU A 90 8.44 2.71 4.35
CA LEU A 90 7.22 3.38 3.93
C LEU A 90 7.60 4.70 3.30
N PHE A 91 7.21 4.90 2.04
CA PHE A 91 7.35 6.16 1.34
C PHE A 91 5.95 6.75 1.14
N ILE A 92 5.66 7.86 1.83
CA ILE A 92 4.32 8.49 1.92
C ILE A 92 4.43 10.01 1.98
N HIS A 93 5.29 10.64 1.19
CA HIS A 93 5.35 12.10 1.05
C HIS A 93 5.73 12.46 -0.39
#